data_AF-A0A844SWT4-F1
#
_entry.id   AF-A0A844SWT4-F1
#
_cell.length_a   1.000
_cell.length_b   1.000
_cell.length_c   1.000
_cell.angle_alpha   90.00
_cell.angle_beta   90.00
_cell.angle_gamma   90.00
#
_symmetry.space_group_name_H-M   'P 1'
#
loop_
_entity.id
_entity.type
_entity.pdbx_description
1 polymer ?
#
loop_
_entity_poly.entity_id
_entity_poly.type
_entity_poly.pdbx_seq_one_letter_code
_entity_poly.pdbx_strand_id
1 'polypeptide(L)'
;MDTPSSMEDWERMANEARATAKTPAERATFARIALAARSVNAGALEPGAQASFARVTQAFQELDAASAARTAELQGSLDRNVQALVPSAAPITNASFALVRGRLPDWLLAALENIEDQRDDVSAKRRNWMDELQIALKERGEIIQNIRISTEEAQASRYGFTIVYPKNHPNVVKLRADQAKVDKQIEKLNAKMEESNPRFEALNRLQERCRAYARQALNQAVEFIPHDGKQGKKSAATDLKKAITDIRQEIAELFADLRELSAKPRPSAEVKTKVRNLIEATATPPRVLGAIDHGENILWPTAGVRGNQYVQKELVGSDLAIPPEAYSIGGTPDALGILCFAFKDTLIKAIDAEVDRYSDDANAITDTQRTQGEADIRAKIILAEREEEQLIRQAEERELPIHRRGDADPRVVLGLASSMPAMVEDFI
;
A
#
# COMPACT_ATOMS: atom_id res chain seq x y z
N MET A 1 -6.32 36.89 12.06
CA MET A 1 -6.42 38.31 11.69
C MET A 1 -7.86 38.68 11.94
N ASP A 2 -8.10 39.59 12.88
CA ASP A 2 -9.47 40.04 13.19
C ASP A 2 -10.02 40.78 11.97
N THR A 3 -11.19 40.37 11.49
CA THR A 3 -11.89 41.05 10.39
C THR A 3 -12.19 42.50 10.79
N PRO A 4 -11.85 43.50 9.96
CA PRO A 4 -12.07 44.90 10.31
C PRO A 4 -13.56 45.15 10.57
N SER A 5 -13.87 45.64 11.77
CA SER A 5 -15.26 45.79 12.26
C SER A 5 -15.92 47.11 11.85
N SER A 6 -15.12 48.08 11.39
CA SER A 6 -15.57 49.40 10.96
C SER A 6 -14.92 49.82 9.64
N MET A 7 -15.53 50.75 8.91
CA MET A 7 -14.91 51.29 7.68
C MET A 7 -13.65 52.12 7.96
N GLU A 8 -13.53 52.71 9.16
CA GLU A 8 -12.30 53.36 9.60
C GLU A 8 -11.16 52.33 9.75
N ASP A 9 -11.47 51.11 10.18
CA ASP A 9 -10.51 50.01 10.21
C ASP A 9 -10.08 49.60 8.79
N TRP A 10 -11.03 49.51 7.85
CA TRP A 10 -10.72 49.20 6.45
C TRP A 10 -9.86 50.27 5.79
N GLU A 11 -10.14 51.55 6.03
CA GLU A 11 -9.33 52.65 5.50
C GLU A 11 -7.92 52.67 6.12
N ARG A 12 -7.81 52.45 7.44
CA ARG A 12 -6.53 52.31 8.12
C ARG A 12 -5.72 51.14 7.56
N MET A 13 -6.34 49.96 7.41
CA MET A 13 -5.68 48.76 6.90
C MET A 13 -5.22 48.93 5.45
N ALA A 14 -6.02 49.59 4.60
CA ALA A 14 -5.64 49.88 3.22
C ALA A 14 -4.46 50.88 3.14
N ASN A 15 -4.42 51.88 4.02
CA ASN A 15 -3.32 52.84 4.09
C ASN A 15 -2.03 52.23 4.65
N GLU A 16 -2.14 51.35 5.65
CA GLU A 16 -1.00 50.58 6.18
C GLU A 16 -0.45 49.61 5.12
N ALA A 17 -1.32 48.88 4.43
CA ALA A 17 -0.92 47.98 3.33
C ALA A 17 -0.25 48.76 2.17
N ARG A 18 -0.73 49.97 1.87
CA ARG A 18 -0.11 50.87 0.89
C ARG A 18 1.31 51.30 1.31
N ALA A 19 1.53 51.53 2.60
CA ALA A 19 2.85 51.93 3.12
C ALA A 19 3.87 50.77 3.05
N THR A 20 3.40 49.52 3.18
CA THR A 20 4.25 48.33 3.11
C THR A 20 4.41 47.72 1.71
N ALA A 21 3.67 48.22 0.73
CA ALA A 21 3.68 47.72 -0.64
C ALA A 21 5.04 47.95 -1.33
N LYS A 22 5.61 46.87 -1.89
CA LYS A 22 6.97 46.88 -2.47
C LYS A 22 6.95 47.34 -3.92
N THR A 23 5.85 47.11 -4.63
CA THR A 23 5.75 47.42 -6.07
C THR A 23 4.87 48.65 -6.34
N PRO A 24 5.08 49.36 -7.47
CA PRO A 24 4.20 50.44 -7.90
C PRO A 24 2.75 49.99 -8.15
N ALA A 25 2.55 48.75 -8.63
CA ALA A 25 1.24 48.17 -8.90
C ALA A 25 0.44 47.89 -7.61
N GLU A 26 1.08 47.35 -6.59
CA GLU A 26 0.49 47.17 -5.26
C GLU A 26 0.07 48.52 -4.65
N ARG A 27 0.96 49.53 -4.71
CA ARG A 27 0.66 50.88 -4.20
C ARG A 27 -0.54 51.52 -4.90
N ALA A 28 -0.67 51.34 -6.21
CA ALA A 28 -1.81 51.85 -6.99
C ALA A 28 -3.12 51.08 -6.69
N THR A 29 -3.03 49.83 -6.28
CA THR A 29 -4.19 49.00 -5.92
C THR A 29 -4.72 49.38 -4.54
N PHE A 30 -3.84 49.49 -3.54
CA PHE A 30 -4.24 49.95 -2.20
C PHE A 30 -4.73 51.40 -2.19
N ALA A 31 -4.18 52.27 -3.04
CA ALA A 31 -4.70 53.62 -3.22
C ALA A 31 -6.14 53.64 -3.76
N ARG A 32 -6.49 52.73 -4.68
CA ARG A 32 -7.87 52.59 -5.19
C ARG A 32 -8.82 52.05 -4.13
N ILE A 33 -8.36 51.11 -3.29
CA ILE A 33 -9.14 50.57 -2.16
C ILE A 33 -9.42 51.66 -1.12
N ALA A 34 -8.42 52.46 -0.75
CA ALA A 34 -8.61 53.58 0.18
C ALA A 34 -9.56 54.65 -0.38
N LEU A 35 -9.49 54.93 -1.69
CA LEU A 35 -10.40 55.87 -2.35
C LEU A 35 -11.85 55.32 -2.40
N ALA A 36 -12.02 54.03 -2.64
CA ALA A 36 -13.32 53.35 -2.63
C ALA A 36 -13.93 53.29 -1.22
N ALA A 37 -13.12 53.08 -0.18
CA ALA A 37 -13.58 53.14 1.21
C ALA A 37 -14.12 54.54 1.57
N ARG A 38 -13.44 55.61 1.11
CA ARG A 38 -13.90 56.99 1.30
C ARG A 38 -15.19 57.32 0.56
N SER A 39 -15.34 56.86 -0.69
CA SER A 39 -16.55 57.12 -1.46
C SER A 39 -17.76 56.37 -0.91
N VAL A 40 -17.56 55.19 -0.29
CA VAL A 40 -18.60 54.44 0.43
C VAL A 40 -19.06 55.18 1.69
N ASN A 41 -18.14 55.80 2.44
CA ASN A 41 -18.49 56.59 3.63
C ASN A 41 -19.32 57.85 3.28
N ALA A 42 -19.09 58.43 2.10
CA ALA A 42 -19.86 59.58 1.60
C ALA A 42 -21.25 59.21 1.04
N GLY A 43 -21.52 57.94 0.74
CA GLY A 43 -22.74 57.47 0.06
C GLY A 43 -23.73 56.70 0.93
N ALA A 44 -23.51 56.62 2.25
CA ALA A 44 -24.20 55.69 3.16
C ALA A 44 -25.69 55.98 3.46
N LEU A 45 -26.44 56.65 2.56
CA LEU A 45 -27.89 56.85 2.72
C LEU A 45 -28.74 56.36 1.54
N GLU A 46 -28.17 55.86 0.44
CA GLU A 46 -28.99 55.34 -0.68
C GLU A 46 -28.89 53.81 -0.87
N PRO A 47 -30.03 53.10 -1.01
CA PRO A 47 -30.09 51.66 -1.28
C PRO A 47 -29.28 51.20 -2.51
N GLY A 48 -29.05 52.07 -3.50
CA GLY A 48 -28.24 51.76 -4.68
C GLY A 48 -26.75 51.55 -4.39
N ALA A 49 -26.23 52.11 -3.28
CA ALA A 49 -24.83 51.99 -2.89
C ALA A 49 -24.51 50.58 -2.36
N GLN A 50 -25.44 49.92 -1.65
CA GLN A 50 -25.25 48.56 -1.14
C GLN A 50 -25.15 47.52 -2.26
N ALA A 51 -25.98 47.62 -3.30
CA ALA A 51 -25.91 46.71 -4.46
C ALA A 51 -24.62 46.89 -5.28
N SER A 52 -24.06 48.09 -5.29
CA SER A 52 -22.76 48.36 -5.94
C SER A 52 -21.60 47.84 -5.10
N PHE A 53 -21.69 47.92 -3.77
CA PHE A 53 -20.73 47.32 -2.84
C PHE A 53 -20.68 45.79 -2.98
N ALA A 54 -21.83 45.11 -2.97
CA ALA A 54 -21.92 43.66 -3.13
C ALA A 54 -21.25 43.18 -4.42
N ARG A 55 -21.45 43.92 -5.54
CA ARG A 55 -20.81 43.61 -6.83
C ARG A 55 -19.29 43.79 -6.81
N VAL A 56 -18.79 44.82 -6.14
CA VAL A 56 -17.34 45.05 -6.01
C VAL A 56 -16.70 44.00 -5.11
N THR A 57 -17.32 43.66 -3.97
CA THR A 57 -16.86 42.60 -3.07
C THR A 57 -16.84 41.24 -3.78
N GLN A 58 -17.88 40.91 -4.54
CA GLN A 58 -17.92 39.68 -5.35
C GLN A 58 -16.79 39.65 -6.40
N ALA A 59 -16.56 40.76 -7.12
CA ALA A 59 -15.48 40.83 -8.10
C ALA A 59 -14.07 40.67 -7.45
N PHE A 60 -13.88 41.13 -6.22
CA PHE A 60 -12.64 40.90 -5.47
C PHE A 60 -12.48 39.43 -5.06
N GLN A 61 -13.55 38.78 -4.58
CA GLN A 61 -13.53 37.36 -4.25
C GLN A 61 -13.23 36.48 -5.48
N GLU A 62 -13.80 36.82 -6.63
CA GLU A 62 -13.52 36.14 -7.90
C GLU A 62 -12.06 36.34 -8.36
N LEU A 63 -11.49 37.53 -8.16
CA LEU A 63 -10.10 37.83 -8.49
C LEU A 63 -9.11 37.07 -7.57
N ASP A 64 -9.39 37.01 -6.27
CA ASP A 64 -8.58 36.25 -5.31
C ASP A 64 -8.64 34.74 -5.59
N ALA A 65 -9.82 34.21 -5.92
CA ALA A 65 -9.97 32.82 -6.33
C ALA A 65 -9.18 32.51 -7.62
N ALA A 66 -9.23 33.40 -8.62
CA ALA A 66 -8.46 33.26 -9.85
C ALA A 66 -6.94 33.38 -9.63
N SER A 67 -6.51 34.25 -8.70
CA SER A 67 -5.11 34.36 -8.27
C SER A 67 -4.62 33.06 -7.64
N ALA A 68 -5.36 32.52 -6.65
CA ALA A 68 -5.03 31.27 -6.00
C ALA A 68 -4.95 30.08 -6.99
N ALA A 69 -5.86 30.03 -7.96
CA ALA A 69 -5.83 29.02 -9.01
C ALA A 69 -4.56 29.11 -9.89
N ARG A 70 -4.14 30.33 -10.28
CA ARG A 70 -2.87 30.52 -11.03
C ARG A 70 -1.65 30.16 -10.21
N THR A 71 -1.64 30.46 -8.91
CA THR A 71 -0.52 30.07 -8.04
C THR A 71 -0.42 28.56 -7.92
N ALA A 72 -1.54 27.85 -7.79
CA ALA A 72 -1.58 26.39 -7.78
C ALA A 72 -1.12 25.78 -9.12
N GLU A 73 -1.51 26.38 -10.24
CA GLU A 73 -1.08 25.95 -11.58
C GLU A 73 0.43 26.18 -11.80
N LEU A 74 0.97 27.32 -11.37
CA LEU A 74 2.40 27.62 -11.40
C LEU A 74 3.20 26.69 -10.51
N GLN A 75 2.72 26.39 -9.29
CA GLN A 75 3.34 25.43 -8.39
C GLN A 75 3.37 24.04 -9.02
N GLY A 76 2.24 23.58 -9.57
CA GLY A 76 2.17 22.30 -10.28
C GLY A 76 3.05 22.26 -11.54
N SER A 77 3.23 23.38 -12.25
CA SER A 77 4.15 23.47 -13.38
C SER A 77 5.62 23.46 -12.95
N LEU A 78 5.95 24.10 -11.83
CA LEU A 78 7.30 24.08 -11.24
C LEU A 78 7.64 22.67 -10.77
N ASP A 79 6.73 22.00 -10.07
CA ASP A 79 6.93 20.63 -9.60
C ASP A 79 7.15 19.65 -10.77
N ARG A 80 6.37 19.81 -11.87
CA ARG A 80 6.58 19.05 -13.11
C ARG A 80 7.94 19.32 -13.76
N ASN A 81 8.38 20.57 -13.81
CA ASN A 81 9.66 20.94 -14.41
C ASN A 81 10.86 20.52 -13.54
N VAL A 82 10.71 20.55 -12.22
CA VAL A 82 11.72 20.03 -11.28
C VAL A 82 11.83 18.52 -11.41
N GLN A 83 10.70 17.79 -11.51
CA GLN A 83 10.71 16.35 -11.82
C GLN A 83 11.34 16.02 -13.18
N ALA A 84 11.20 16.88 -14.18
CA ALA A 84 11.80 16.69 -15.51
C ALA A 84 13.31 16.95 -15.54
N LEU A 85 13.85 17.77 -14.62
CA LEU A 85 15.26 18.13 -14.56
C LEU A 85 16.09 17.22 -13.64
N VAL A 86 15.45 16.50 -12.72
CA VAL A 86 16.11 15.39 -12.02
C VAL A 86 16.28 14.28 -13.05
N PRO A 87 17.51 13.83 -13.38
CA PRO A 87 17.69 12.69 -14.27
C PRO A 87 16.95 11.51 -13.63
N SER A 88 15.79 11.19 -14.21
CA SER A 88 14.97 10.06 -13.80
C SER A 88 15.80 8.82 -14.04
N ALA A 89 16.52 8.37 -13.00
CA ALA A 89 17.11 7.05 -12.98
C ALA A 89 15.97 6.09 -13.34
N ALA A 90 16.09 5.40 -14.48
CA ALA A 90 15.06 4.50 -14.97
C ALA A 90 14.58 3.62 -13.79
N PRO A 91 13.26 3.48 -13.60
CA PRO A 91 12.72 2.81 -12.44
C PRO A 91 13.31 1.40 -12.37
N ILE A 92 13.87 1.04 -11.22
CA ILE A 92 14.54 -0.24 -10.97
C ILE A 92 13.46 -1.32 -10.82
N THR A 93 12.76 -1.63 -11.90
CA THR A 93 11.60 -2.54 -11.87
C THR A 93 12.02 -4.01 -11.96
N ASN A 94 13.15 -4.30 -12.63
CA ASN A 94 13.67 -5.67 -12.82
C ASN A 94 15.19 -5.80 -12.66
N ALA A 95 15.87 -4.75 -12.21
CA ALA A 95 17.31 -4.82 -12.04
C ALA A 95 17.65 -5.78 -10.89
N SER A 96 18.64 -6.66 -11.11
CA SER A 96 19.14 -7.56 -10.08
C SER A 96 19.54 -6.75 -8.84
N PHE A 97 19.27 -7.29 -7.64
CA PHE A 97 19.61 -6.60 -6.38
C PHE A 97 21.11 -6.23 -6.30
N ALA A 98 21.96 -6.91 -7.08
CA ALA A 98 23.37 -6.58 -7.25
C ALA A 98 23.61 -5.12 -7.71
N LEU A 99 22.77 -4.56 -8.57
CA LEU A 99 22.89 -3.17 -9.04
C LEU A 99 22.53 -2.16 -7.94
N VAL A 100 21.74 -2.60 -6.97
CA VAL A 100 21.26 -1.79 -5.85
C VAL A 100 22.25 -1.78 -4.70
N ARG A 101 23.01 -2.88 -4.50
CA ARG A 101 23.96 -3.04 -3.39
C ARG A 101 24.93 -1.87 -3.25
N GLY A 102 25.52 -1.39 -4.34
CA GLY A 102 26.50 -0.28 -4.30
C GLY A 102 25.94 1.09 -3.90
N ARG A 103 24.62 1.22 -3.69
CA ARG A 103 23.96 2.46 -3.26
C ARG A 103 23.48 2.42 -1.82
N LEU A 104 23.55 1.26 -1.17
CA LEU A 104 23.09 1.09 0.20
C LEU A 104 24.24 1.40 1.19
N PRO A 105 23.95 2.01 2.35
CA PRO A 105 24.95 2.14 3.41
C PRO A 105 25.48 0.79 3.89
N ASP A 106 26.75 0.72 4.27
CA ASP A 106 27.43 -0.52 4.67
C ASP A 106 26.72 -1.25 5.83
N TRP A 107 26.22 -0.52 6.82
CA TRP A 107 25.50 -1.12 7.96
C TRP A 107 24.18 -1.78 7.55
N LEU A 108 23.51 -1.23 6.51
CA LEU A 108 22.27 -1.77 5.98
C LEU A 108 22.53 -3.00 5.11
N LEU A 109 23.62 -2.96 4.34
CA LEU A 109 24.11 -4.13 3.59
C LEU A 109 24.44 -5.28 4.53
N ALA A 110 25.17 -5.03 5.62
CA ALA A 110 25.50 -6.05 6.61
C ALA A 110 24.23 -6.67 7.24
N ALA A 111 23.19 -5.87 7.49
CA ALA A 111 21.91 -6.39 7.99
C ALA A 111 21.20 -7.31 6.97
N LEU A 112 21.21 -6.94 5.69
CA LEU A 112 20.63 -7.75 4.61
C LEU A 112 21.42 -9.04 4.36
N GLU A 113 22.75 -8.97 4.42
CA GLU A 113 23.65 -10.12 4.27
C GLU A 113 23.47 -11.10 5.42
N ASN A 114 23.33 -10.63 6.67
CA ASN A 114 23.01 -11.50 7.81
C ASN A 114 21.70 -12.29 7.58
N ILE A 115 20.64 -11.65 7.07
CA ILE A 115 19.38 -12.36 6.75
C ILE A 115 19.59 -13.41 5.63
N GLU A 116 20.39 -13.06 4.62
CA GLU A 116 20.74 -13.96 3.52
C GLU A 116 21.54 -15.17 3.99
N ASP A 117 22.56 -14.95 4.82
CA ASP A 117 23.38 -16.01 5.42
C ASP A 117 22.53 -16.95 6.27
N GLN A 118 21.62 -16.41 7.08
CA GLN A 118 20.69 -17.23 7.89
C GLN A 118 19.77 -18.09 7.02
N ARG A 119 19.27 -17.57 5.90
CA ARG A 119 18.46 -18.33 4.94
C ARG A 119 19.32 -19.42 4.28
N ASP A 120 20.52 -19.08 3.86
CA ASP A 120 21.43 -19.97 3.15
C ASP A 120 21.93 -21.11 4.04
N ASP A 121 22.14 -20.87 5.33
CA ASP A 121 22.41 -21.88 6.35
C ASP A 121 21.28 -22.91 6.47
N VAL A 122 20.03 -22.44 6.52
CA VAL A 122 18.85 -23.32 6.57
C VAL A 122 18.73 -24.10 5.25
N SER A 123 18.94 -23.43 4.11
CA SER A 123 18.92 -24.04 2.78
C SER A 123 20.00 -25.12 2.63
N ALA A 124 21.23 -24.88 3.11
CA ALA A 124 22.33 -25.83 3.10
C ALA A 124 22.01 -27.08 3.93
N LYS A 125 21.48 -26.91 5.15
CA LYS A 125 21.03 -28.03 6.00
C LYS A 125 19.94 -28.86 5.31
N ARG A 126 18.97 -28.19 4.69
CA ARG A 126 17.90 -28.87 3.94
C ARG A 126 18.42 -29.64 2.73
N ARG A 127 19.37 -29.09 1.97
CA ARG A 127 20.03 -29.80 0.87
C ARG A 127 20.74 -31.06 1.38
N ASN A 128 21.49 -30.96 2.48
CA ASN A 128 22.14 -32.12 3.08
C ASN A 128 21.14 -33.20 3.50
N TRP A 129 20.01 -32.83 4.12
CA TRP A 129 18.97 -33.81 4.47
C TRP A 129 18.27 -34.40 3.25
N MET A 130 18.10 -33.63 2.19
CA MET A 130 17.55 -34.11 0.93
C MET A 130 18.48 -35.14 0.27
N ASP A 131 19.79 -34.89 0.29
CA ASP A 131 20.79 -35.83 -0.21
C ASP A 131 20.82 -37.11 0.63
N GLU A 132 20.79 -37.00 1.97
CA GLU A 132 20.65 -38.14 2.89
C GLU A 132 19.36 -38.94 2.62
N LEU A 133 18.26 -38.25 2.32
CA LEU A 133 16.98 -38.88 2.00
C LEU A 133 17.05 -39.64 0.68
N GLN A 134 17.68 -39.08 -0.36
CA GLN A 134 17.88 -39.76 -1.64
C GLN A 134 18.73 -41.03 -1.48
N ILE A 135 19.78 -40.99 -0.66
CA ILE A 135 20.59 -42.16 -0.32
C ILE A 135 19.75 -43.23 0.39
N ALA A 136 18.98 -42.83 1.41
CA ALA A 136 18.12 -43.76 2.16
C ALA A 136 17.03 -44.37 1.28
N LEU A 137 16.44 -43.60 0.35
CA LEU A 137 15.46 -44.10 -0.61
C LEU A 137 16.07 -45.11 -1.58
N LYS A 138 17.31 -44.88 -2.04
CA LYS A 138 18.05 -45.82 -2.88
C LYS A 138 18.34 -47.13 -2.13
N GLU A 139 18.87 -47.05 -0.91
CA GLU A 139 19.14 -48.21 -0.06
C GLU A 139 17.86 -49.02 0.21
N ARG A 140 16.74 -48.34 0.51
CA ARG A 140 15.43 -48.97 0.65
C ARG A 140 15.03 -49.72 -0.62
N GLY A 141 15.24 -49.13 -1.79
CA GLY A 141 14.98 -49.75 -3.08
C GLY A 141 15.78 -51.04 -3.30
N GLU A 142 17.08 -51.00 -3.00
CA GLU A 142 17.98 -52.16 -3.08
C GLU A 142 17.56 -53.28 -2.10
N ILE A 143 17.22 -52.94 -0.85
CA ILE A 143 16.74 -53.90 0.15
C ILE A 143 15.43 -54.55 -0.31
N ILE A 144 14.46 -53.77 -0.80
CA ILE A 144 13.19 -54.29 -1.32
C ILE A 144 13.43 -55.22 -2.51
N GLN A 145 14.32 -54.85 -3.44
CA GLN A 145 14.69 -55.68 -4.57
C GLN A 145 15.32 -57.00 -4.11
N ASN A 146 16.23 -56.97 -3.14
CA ASN A 146 16.85 -58.16 -2.57
C ASN A 146 15.84 -59.07 -1.85
N ILE A 147 14.87 -58.51 -1.14
CA ILE A 147 13.75 -59.26 -0.56
C ILE A 147 12.95 -59.96 -1.67
N ARG A 148 12.62 -59.25 -2.76
CA ARG A 148 11.88 -59.81 -3.91
C ARG A 148 12.66 -60.92 -4.61
N ILE A 149 13.93 -60.70 -4.95
CA ILE A 149 14.81 -61.73 -5.54
C ILE A 149 14.86 -62.97 -4.63
N SER A 150 14.89 -62.77 -3.31
CA SER A 150 14.97 -63.86 -2.34
C SER A 150 13.66 -64.62 -2.12
N THR A 151 12.50 -64.03 -2.41
CA THR A 151 11.18 -64.58 -2.01
C THR A 151 10.21 -64.82 -3.17
N GLU A 152 10.44 -64.23 -4.34
CA GLU A 152 9.58 -64.34 -5.52
C GLU A 152 10.33 -65.08 -6.64
N GLU A 153 9.82 -66.25 -7.05
CA GLU A 153 10.44 -67.09 -8.09
C GLU A 153 10.62 -66.35 -9.42
N ALA A 154 9.60 -65.60 -9.85
CA ALA A 154 9.65 -64.83 -11.10
C ALA A 154 10.76 -63.76 -11.11
N GLN A 155 11.06 -63.15 -9.95
CA GLN A 155 12.15 -62.19 -9.83
C GLN A 155 13.50 -62.91 -9.71
N ALA A 156 13.58 -63.98 -8.93
CA ALA A 156 14.79 -64.80 -8.79
C ALA A 156 15.31 -65.28 -10.16
N SER A 157 14.41 -65.82 -11.00
CA SER A 157 14.76 -66.31 -12.34
C SER A 157 15.30 -65.22 -13.27
N ARG A 158 14.82 -63.98 -13.17
CA ARG A 158 15.32 -62.84 -13.99
C ARG A 158 16.78 -62.49 -13.68
N TYR A 159 17.23 -62.74 -12.46
CA TYR A 159 18.60 -62.48 -12.01
C TYR A 159 19.46 -63.76 -11.97
N GLY A 160 18.97 -64.88 -12.53
CA GLY A 160 19.72 -66.14 -12.62
C GLY A 160 19.81 -66.93 -11.30
N PHE A 161 18.98 -66.62 -10.31
CA PHE A 161 18.90 -67.37 -9.06
C PHE A 161 17.83 -68.48 -9.15
N THR A 162 18.20 -69.70 -8.75
CA THR A 162 17.31 -70.87 -8.74
C THR A 162 16.73 -71.20 -7.36
N ILE A 163 17.27 -70.61 -6.29
CA ILE A 163 16.86 -70.90 -4.91
C ILE A 163 16.01 -69.75 -4.38
N VAL A 164 14.73 -70.02 -4.13
CA VAL A 164 13.82 -69.10 -3.44
C VAL A 164 13.79 -69.46 -1.96
N TYR A 165 14.02 -68.47 -1.10
CA TYR A 165 13.99 -68.65 0.34
C TYR A 165 12.56 -68.52 0.88
N PRO A 166 12.16 -69.33 1.89
CA PRO A 166 10.90 -69.12 2.57
C PRO A 166 10.90 -67.77 3.30
N LYS A 167 9.71 -67.19 3.52
CA LYS A 167 9.54 -65.87 4.17
C LYS A 167 10.21 -65.76 5.56
N ASN A 168 10.38 -66.87 6.26
CA ASN A 168 10.98 -66.95 7.59
C ASN A 168 12.48 -67.29 7.55
N HIS A 169 13.10 -67.37 6.37
CA HIS A 169 14.53 -67.61 6.25
C HIS A 169 15.32 -66.50 6.95
N PRO A 170 16.39 -66.80 7.72
CA PRO A 170 17.15 -65.81 8.49
C PRO A 170 17.60 -64.60 7.66
N ASN A 171 18.01 -64.81 6.41
CA ASN A 171 18.41 -63.71 5.51
C ASN A 171 17.23 -62.77 5.16
N VAL A 172 16.04 -63.31 4.93
CA VAL A 172 14.84 -62.49 4.62
C VAL A 172 14.39 -61.71 5.85
N VAL A 173 14.47 -62.32 7.04
CA VAL A 173 14.19 -61.65 8.32
C VAL A 173 15.17 -60.49 8.54
N LYS A 174 16.47 -60.71 8.27
CA LYS A 174 17.49 -59.66 8.36
C LYS A 174 17.21 -58.50 7.39
N LEU A 175 16.93 -58.79 6.11
CA LEU A 175 16.62 -57.77 5.12
C LEU A 175 15.38 -56.94 5.49
N ARG A 176 14.34 -57.58 6.03
CA ARG A 176 13.16 -56.85 6.54
C ARG A 176 13.47 -55.99 7.75
N ALA A 177 14.33 -56.46 8.65
CA ALA A 177 14.79 -55.67 9.78
C ALA A 177 15.60 -54.45 9.31
N ASP A 178 16.45 -54.61 8.29
CA ASP A 178 17.22 -53.51 7.69
C ASP A 178 16.29 -52.53 6.95
N GLN A 179 15.29 -53.03 6.21
CA GLN A 179 14.24 -52.20 5.62
C GLN A 179 13.55 -51.32 6.68
N ALA A 180 13.15 -51.91 7.81
CA ALA A 180 12.50 -51.18 8.89
C ALA A 180 13.41 -50.11 9.54
N LYS A 181 14.73 -50.30 9.53
CA LYS A 181 15.68 -49.26 9.99
C LYS A 181 15.75 -48.10 9.00
N VAL A 182 15.83 -48.39 7.71
CA VAL A 182 15.88 -47.37 6.65
C VAL A 182 14.56 -46.59 6.61
N ASP A 183 13.41 -47.26 6.77
CA ASP A 183 12.10 -46.61 6.87
C ASP A 183 12.05 -45.60 8.04
N LYS A 184 12.56 -45.97 9.22
CA LYS A 184 12.68 -45.05 10.37
C LYS A 184 13.62 -43.87 10.11
N GLN A 185 14.70 -44.10 9.36
CA GLN A 185 15.61 -43.01 8.97
C GLN A 185 14.94 -42.03 8.01
N ILE A 186 14.20 -42.54 7.01
CA ILE A 186 13.39 -41.72 6.10
C ILE A 186 12.38 -40.89 6.87
N GLU A 187 11.65 -41.49 7.81
CA GLU A 187 10.69 -40.80 8.68
C GLU A 187 11.36 -39.66 9.46
N LYS A 188 12.52 -39.93 10.07
CA LYS A 188 13.30 -38.92 10.79
C LYS A 188 13.78 -37.77 9.89
N LEU A 189 14.21 -38.06 8.67
CA LEU A 189 14.65 -37.03 7.71
C LEU A 189 13.49 -36.16 7.23
N ASN A 190 12.35 -36.78 6.94
CA ASN A 190 11.13 -36.06 6.59
C ASN A 190 10.69 -35.13 7.74
N ALA A 191 10.70 -35.61 8.98
CA ALA A 191 10.37 -34.80 10.14
C ALA A 191 11.28 -33.58 10.30
N LYS A 192 12.61 -33.73 10.09
CA LYS A 192 13.55 -32.59 10.11
C LYS A 192 13.27 -31.58 9.00
N MET A 193 12.98 -32.04 7.79
CA MET A 193 12.63 -31.14 6.68
C MET A 193 11.35 -30.37 6.97
N GLU A 194 10.33 -31.06 7.47
CA GLU A 194 9.04 -30.46 7.85
C GLU A 194 9.21 -29.43 8.98
N GLU A 195 9.96 -29.77 10.04
CA GLU A 195 10.28 -28.86 11.15
C GLU A 195 11.03 -27.60 10.67
N SER A 196 11.92 -27.73 9.69
CA SER A 196 12.67 -26.60 9.14
C SER A 196 11.89 -25.72 8.17
N ASN A 197 10.77 -26.22 7.64
CA ASN A 197 10.07 -25.57 6.54
C ASN A 197 9.52 -24.18 6.90
N PRO A 198 8.81 -24.00 8.03
CA PRO A 198 8.31 -22.69 8.45
C PRO A 198 9.44 -21.66 8.62
N ARG A 199 10.60 -22.06 9.14
CA ARG A 199 11.76 -21.17 9.29
C ARG A 199 12.28 -20.70 7.94
N PHE A 200 12.44 -21.62 6.98
CA PHE A 200 12.93 -21.30 5.65
C PHE A 200 11.99 -20.32 4.93
N GLU A 201 10.68 -20.61 4.93
CA GLU A 201 9.67 -19.74 4.31
C GLU A 201 9.62 -18.35 4.96
N ALA A 202 9.69 -18.29 6.31
CA ALA A 202 9.73 -17.03 7.03
C ALA A 202 10.96 -16.18 6.66
N LEU A 203 12.15 -16.78 6.60
CA LEU A 203 13.38 -16.08 6.21
C LEU A 203 13.35 -15.64 4.74
N ASN A 204 12.85 -16.49 3.84
CA ASN A 204 12.74 -16.14 2.42
C ASN A 204 11.80 -14.94 2.21
N ARG A 205 10.60 -14.98 2.81
CA ARG A 205 9.63 -13.88 2.74
C ARG A 205 10.19 -12.60 3.36
N LEU A 206 10.85 -12.71 4.51
CA LEU A 206 11.46 -11.54 5.17
C LEU A 206 12.55 -10.90 4.31
N GLN A 207 13.42 -11.72 3.72
CA GLN A 207 14.48 -11.24 2.83
C GLN A 207 13.91 -10.53 1.60
N GLU A 208 12.89 -11.11 0.96
CA GLU A 208 12.21 -10.50 -0.19
C GLU A 208 11.60 -9.15 0.18
N ARG A 209 10.89 -9.05 1.32
CA ARG A 209 10.32 -7.79 1.81
C ARG A 209 11.39 -6.76 2.13
N CYS A 210 12.47 -7.14 2.80
CA CYS A 210 13.58 -6.24 3.09
C CYS A 210 14.25 -5.69 1.82
N ARG A 211 14.44 -6.55 0.81
CA ARG A 211 14.98 -6.14 -0.50
C ARG A 211 14.02 -5.25 -1.28
N ALA A 212 12.72 -5.58 -1.28
CA ALA A 212 11.70 -4.78 -1.93
C ALA A 212 11.61 -3.38 -1.29
N TYR A 213 11.61 -3.31 0.04
CA TYR A 213 11.63 -2.06 0.79
C TYR A 213 12.86 -1.20 0.44
N ALA A 214 14.06 -1.79 0.47
CA ALA A 214 15.29 -1.05 0.14
C ALA A 214 15.27 -0.50 -1.30
N ARG A 215 14.73 -1.25 -2.27
CA ARG A 215 14.53 -0.75 -3.64
C ARG A 215 13.52 0.39 -3.70
N GLN A 216 12.38 0.25 -3.01
CA GLN A 216 11.35 1.27 -2.96
C GLN A 216 11.91 2.59 -2.40
N ALA A 217 12.59 2.54 -1.26
CA ALA A 217 13.22 3.70 -0.64
C ALA A 217 14.22 4.38 -1.57
N LEU A 218 15.07 3.61 -2.27
CA LEU A 218 16.01 4.15 -3.25
C LEU A 218 15.33 4.77 -4.47
N ASN A 219 14.26 4.14 -4.99
CA ASN A 219 13.49 4.69 -6.11
C ASN A 219 12.80 6.01 -5.74
N GLN A 220 12.45 6.18 -4.46
CA GLN A 220 11.90 7.42 -3.91
C GLN A 220 12.97 8.42 -3.47
N ALA A 221 14.26 8.13 -3.71
CA ALA A 221 15.40 8.94 -3.26
C ALA A 221 15.38 9.27 -1.76
N VAL A 222 14.89 8.33 -0.93
CA VAL A 222 14.80 8.49 0.52
C VAL A 222 16.16 8.16 1.15
N GLU A 223 16.65 9.06 2.00
CA GLU A 223 17.86 8.84 2.78
C GLU A 223 17.59 7.79 3.88
N PHE A 224 18.48 6.80 4.02
CA PHE A 224 18.36 5.77 5.06
C PHE A 224 18.84 6.29 6.41
N ILE A 225 17.90 6.47 7.34
CA ILE A 225 18.19 6.94 8.69
C ILE A 225 18.22 5.74 9.65
N PRO A 226 19.36 5.46 10.33
CA PRO A 226 19.44 4.40 11.32
C PRO A 226 18.59 4.74 12.55
N HIS A 227 18.05 3.72 13.19
CA HIS A 227 17.32 3.90 14.44
C HIS A 227 18.27 4.13 15.62
N ASP A 228 18.16 5.28 16.28
CA ASP A 228 18.95 5.64 17.49
C ASP A 228 18.31 5.14 18.80
N GLY A 229 17.56 4.05 18.75
CA GLY A 229 16.91 3.49 19.94
C GLY A 229 17.92 2.99 20.96
N LYS A 230 17.75 3.37 22.23
CA LYS A 230 18.51 2.75 23.32
C LYS A 230 18.21 1.26 23.35
N GLN A 231 19.25 0.43 23.31
CA GLN A 231 19.12 -1.00 23.55
C GLN A 231 18.44 -1.21 24.92
N GLY A 232 17.26 -1.86 24.92
CA GLY A 232 16.58 -2.33 26.11
C GLY A 232 17.48 -3.20 27.00
N LYS A 233 17.13 -3.30 28.29
CA LYS A 233 17.91 -4.06 29.28
C LYS A 233 18.02 -5.53 28.85
N LYS A 234 19.22 -6.11 29.00
CA LYS A 234 19.47 -7.54 28.72
C LYS A 234 18.63 -8.43 29.64
N SER A 235 17.79 -9.28 29.08
CA SER A 235 16.99 -10.25 29.85
C SER A 235 17.71 -11.61 29.97
N ALA A 236 17.32 -12.43 30.95
CA ALA A 236 17.91 -13.76 31.17
C ALA A 236 17.51 -14.76 30.06
N ALA A 237 18.33 -15.76 29.78
CA ALA A 237 18.18 -16.61 28.58
C ALA A 237 16.88 -17.44 28.56
N THR A 238 16.49 -18.03 29.69
CA THR A 238 15.23 -18.78 29.83
C THR A 238 14.01 -17.87 29.67
N ASP A 239 14.17 -16.58 29.95
CA ASP A 239 13.12 -15.57 29.84
C ASP A 239 12.94 -15.08 28.39
N LEU A 240 13.98 -15.20 27.53
CA LEU A 240 13.94 -14.69 26.15
C LEU A 240 12.84 -15.33 25.29
N LYS A 241 12.70 -16.66 25.32
CA LYS A 241 11.68 -17.35 24.50
C LYS A 241 10.28 -16.93 24.92
N LYS A 242 10.03 -16.87 26.22
CA LYS A 242 8.75 -16.46 26.77
C LYS A 242 8.46 -15.00 26.44
N ALA A 243 9.41 -14.10 26.69
CA ALA A 243 9.27 -12.68 26.37
C ALA A 243 8.97 -12.43 24.89
N ILE A 244 9.61 -13.17 23.97
CA ILE A 244 9.30 -13.08 22.53
C ILE A 244 7.90 -13.61 22.22
N THR A 245 7.45 -14.69 22.86
CA THR A 245 6.08 -15.18 22.71
C THR A 245 5.06 -14.16 23.22
N ASP A 246 5.32 -13.54 24.37
CA ASP A 246 4.44 -12.53 24.98
C ASP A 246 4.34 -11.28 24.06
N ILE A 247 5.46 -10.78 23.54
CA ILE A 247 5.47 -9.65 22.58
C ILE A 247 4.76 -10.01 21.27
N ARG A 248 4.92 -11.24 20.76
CA ARG A 248 4.19 -11.69 19.57
C ARG A 248 2.69 -11.71 19.78
N GLN A 249 2.26 -12.11 20.99
CA GLN A 249 0.86 -12.04 21.35
C GLN A 249 0.37 -10.59 21.37
N GLU A 250 1.13 -9.67 21.98
CA GLU A 250 0.81 -8.23 21.98
C GLU A 250 0.70 -7.67 20.55
N ILE A 251 1.63 -8.01 19.66
CA ILE A 251 1.57 -7.61 18.24
C ILE A 251 0.30 -8.15 17.57
N ALA A 252 -0.06 -9.40 17.83
CA ALA A 252 -1.28 -10.00 17.28
C ALA A 252 -2.56 -9.31 17.81
N GLU A 253 -2.58 -8.92 19.08
CA GLU A 253 -3.64 -8.13 19.71
C GLU A 253 -3.74 -6.74 19.06
N LEU A 254 -2.62 -6.03 18.87
CA LEU A 254 -2.62 -4.73 18.17
C LEU A 254 -3.10 -4.82 16.71
N PHE A 255 -2.80 -5.91 16.00
CA PHE A 255 -3.37 -6.15 14.68
C PHE A 255 -4.86 -6.51 14.70
N ALA A 256 -5.36 -7.08 15.80
CA ALA A 256 -6.79 -7.28 16.01
C ALA A 256 -7.47 -5.92 16.25
N ASP A 257 -6.89 -5.07 17.11
CA ASP A 257 -7.36 -3.71 17.38
C ASP A 257 -7.40 -2.86 16.10
N LEU A 258 -6.37 -2.97 15.24
CA LEU A 258 -6.34 -2.27 13.95
C LEU A 258 -7.49 -2.72 13.03
N ARG A 259 -7.80 -4.02 13.01
CA ARG A 259 -8.92 -4.58 12.25
C ARG A 259 -10.27 -4.18 12.84
N GLU A 260 -10.39 -4.12 14.16
CA GLU A 260 -11.59 -3.62 14.82
C GLU A 260 -11.81 -2.14 14.49
N LEU A 261 -10.77 -1.31 14.60
CA LEU A 261 -10.83 0.11 14.28
C LEU A 261 -11.23 0.35 12.82
N SER A 262 -10.68 -0.41 11.87
CA SER A 262 -11.02 -0.28 10.46
C SER A 262 -12.45 -0.76 10.14
N ALA A 263 -12.98 -1.70 10.92
CA ALA A 263 -14.35 -2.19 10.79
C ALA A 263 -15.41 -1.25 11.40
N LYS A 264 -15.03 -0.28 12.24
CA LYS A 264 -16.00 0.66 12.84
C LYS A 264 -16.76 1.45 11.76
N PRO A 265 -18.08 1.67 11.88
CA PRO A 265 -18.86 2.40 10.89
C PRO A 265 -18.43 3.86 10.78
N ARG A 266 -18.79 4.50 9.66
CA ARG A 266 -18.68 5.96 9.48
C ARG A 266 -19.95 6.64 9.95
N PRO A 267 -19.88 7.88 10.48
CA PRO A 267 -21.05 8.61 10.90
C PRO A 267 -21.99 8.86 9.70
N SER A 268 -23.29 8.65 9.90
CA SER A 268 -24.33 8.87 8.90
C SER A 268 -24.24 10.25 8.26
N ALA A 269 -23.94 11.28 9.06
CA ALA A 269 -23.78 12.66 8.59
C ALA A 269 -22.68 12.82 7.52
N GLU A 270 -21.54 12.16 7.70
CA GLU A 270 -20.44 12.19 6.71
C GLU A 270 -20.83 11.42 5.45
N VAL A 271 -21.49 10.27 5.60
CA VAL A 271 -21.97 9.45 4.47
C VAL A 271 -23.00 10.22 3.65
N LYS A 272 -23.99 10.84 4.30
CA LYS A 272 -24.99 11.69 3.64
C LYS A 272 -24.35 12.87 2.91
N THR A 273 -23.37 13.52 3.53
CA THR A 273 -22.63 14.62 2.89
C THR A 273 -21.91 14.14 1.62
N LYS A 274 -21.22 12.98 1.68
CA LYS A 274 -20.57 12.37 0.51
C LYS A 274 -21.57 12.00 -0.59
N VAL A 275 -22.72 11.44 -0.23
CA VAL A 275 -23.80 11.11 -1.17
C VAL A 275 -24.35 12.36 -1.86
N ARG A 276 -24.65 13.42 -1.10
CA ARG A 276 -25.15 14.68 -1.65
C ARG A 276 -24.15 15.28 -2.64
N ASN A 277 -22.88 15.34 -2.26
CA ASN A 277 -21.80 15.82 -3.14
C ASN A 277 -21.70 14.98 -4.42
N LEU A 278 -21.88 13.65 -4.32
CA LEU A 278 -21.86 12.76 -5.48
C LEU A 278 -23.05 13.00 -6.42
N ILE A 279 -24.26 13.16 -5.87
CA ILE A 279 -25.46 13.46 -6.66
C ILE A 279 -25.32 14.82 -7.35
N GLU A 280 -24.78 15.81 -6.64
CA GLU A 280 -24.51 17.14 -7.18
C GLU A 280 -23.47 17.13 -8.30
N ALA A 281 -22.35 16.42 -8.10
CA ALA A 281 -21.32 16.30 -9.11
C ALA A 281 -21.80 15.53 -10.35
N THR A 282 -22.75 14.60 -10.18
CA THR A 282 -23.29 13.76 -11.26
C THR A 282 -24.42 14.46 -12.02
N ALA A 283 -25.17 15.35 -11.36
CA ALA A 283 -26.28 16.09 -11.94
C ALA A 283 -25.81 17.01 -13.08
N THR A 284 -25.91 16.54 -14.31
CA THR A 284 -25.51 17.29 -15.50
C THR A 284 -26.75 17.90 -16.16
N PRO A 285 -26.88 19.23 -16.27
CA PRO A 285 -28.02 19.85 -16.92
C PRO A 285 -27.97 19.64 -18.45
N PRO A 286 -29.11 19.53 -19.14
CA PRO A 286 -29.15 19.57 -20.59
C PRO A 286 -28.68 20.94 -21.10
N ARG A 287 -27.97 20.96 -22.24
CA ARG A 287 -27.55 22.21 -22.88
C ARG A 287 -28.69 22.72 -23.75
N VAL A 288 -29.30 23.81 -23.29
CA VAL A 288 -30.46 24.45 -23.95
C VAL A 288 -30.09 25.70 -24.75
N LEU A 289 -28.87 26.22 -24.62
CA LEU A 289 -28.49 27.51 -25.21
C LEU A 289 -28.63 27.51 -26.74
N GLY A 290 -28.15 26.47 -27.44
CA GLY A 290 -28.31 26.35 -28.89
C GLY A 290 -29.78 26.25 -29.33
N ALA A 291 -30.64 25.65 -28.50
CA ALA A 291 -32.07 25.61 -28.76
C ALA A 291 -32.72 27.00 -28.64
N ILE A 292 -32.26 27.82 -27.69
CA ILE A 292 -32.75 29.18 -27.48
C ILE A 292 -32.25 30.13 -28.57
N ASP A 293 -30.94 30.14 -28.81
CA ASP A 293 -30.30 31.14 -29.67
C ASP A 293 -30.46 30.83 -31.17
N HIS A 294 -30.56 29.54 -31.52
CA HIS A 294 -30.47 29.07 -32.90
C HIS A 294 -31.60 28.10 -33.31
N GLY A 295 -32.51 27.75 -32.41
CA GLY A 295 -33.58 26.78 -32.70
C GLY A 295 -33.08 25.34 -32.87
N GLU A 296 -31.88 25.03 -32.37
CA GLU A 296 -31.31 23.68 -32.41
C GLU A 296 -32.04 22.72 -31.46
N ASN A 297 -31.73 21.41 -31.57
CA ASN A 297 -32.23 20.43 -30.62
C ASN A 297 -31.54 20.58 -29.26
N ILE A 298 -32.28 20.34 -28.17
CA ILE A 298 -31.71 20.26 -26.82
C ILE A 298 -30.68 19.12 -26.78
N LEU A 299 -29.45 19.43 -26.36
CA LEU A 299 -28.40 18.44 -26.22
C LEU A 299 -28.43 17.87 -24.80
N TRP A 300 -28.85 16.62 -24.68
CA TRP A 300 -28.84 15.91 -23.42
C TRP A 300 -27.40 15.55 -22.99
N PRO A 301 -27.13 15.47 -21.68
CA PRO A 301 -25.85 14.97 -21.18
C PRO A 301 -25.56 13.58 -21.75
N THR A 302 -24.33 13.37 -22.20
CA THR A 302 -23.87 12.07 -22.73
C THR A 302 -22.68 11.57 -21.94
N ALA A 303 -22.74 10.32 -21.50
CA ALA A 303 -21.59 9.62 -20.94
C ALA A 303 -20.73 9.08 -22.09
N GLY A 304 -19.43 9.38 -22.05
CA GLY A 304 -18.49 8.84 -23.00
C GLY A 304 -18.26 7.35 -22.74
N VAL A 305 -18.65 6.49 -23.68
CA VAL A 305 -18.34 5.07 -23.63
C VAL A 305 -17.06 4.85 -24.43
N ARG A 306 -15.97 4.55 -23.73
CA ARG A 306 -14.74 4.06 -24.38
C ARG A 306 -14.88 2.56 -24.59
N GLY A 307 -15.27 2.18 -25.81
CA GLY A 307 -15.22 0.78 -26.23
C GLY A 307 -13.81 0.43 -26.68
N ASN A 308 -13.18 -0.54 -26.02
CA ASN A 308 -12.02 -1.22 -26.61
C ASN A 308 -12.54 -2.05 -27.78
N GLN A 309 -12.39 -1.54 -29.00
CA GLN A 309 -12.71 -2.32 -30.17
C GLN A 309 -11.59 -3.33 -30.38
N TYR A 310 -11.85 -4.58 -29.98
CA TYR A 310 -11.06 -5.70 -30.47
C TYR A 310 -11.46 -5.90 -31.93
N VAL A 311 -10.68 -5.32 -32.84
CA VAL A 311 -10.83 -5.61 -34.27
C VAL A 311 -10.49 -7.08 -34.44
N GLN A 312 -11.52 -7.92 -34.62
CA GLN A 312 -11.33 -9.32 -35.00
C GLN A 312 -10.55 -9.31 -36.33
N LYS A 313 -9.31 -9.81 -36.28
CA LYS A 313 -8.34 -9.80 -37.38
C LYS A 313 -8.73 -10.71 -38.57
N GLU A 314 -9.96 -11.19 -38.64
CA GLU A 314 -10.29 -12.43 -39.34
C GLU A 314 -10.84 -12.27 -40.76
N LEU A 315 -11.01 -11.05 -41.31
CA LEU A 315 -11.79 -10.91 -42.55
C LEU A 315 -11.24 -10.05 -43.69
N VAL A 316 -10.03 -9.50 -43.59
CA VAL A 316 -9.43 -8.83 -44.76
C VAL A 316 -8.00 -9.29 -44.89
N GLY A 317 -7.71 -10.07 -45.95
CA GLY A 317 -6.36 -10.49 -46.36
C GLY A 317 -5.48 -9.33 -46.83
N SER A 318 -5.60 -8.16 -46.20
CA SER A 318 -4.75 -7.01 -46.35
C SER A 318 -3.75 -6.99 -45.20
N ASP A 319 -2.46 -7.11 -45.50
CA ASP A 319 -1.32 -6.92 -44.58
C ASP A 319 -1.18 -5.47 -44.06
N LEU A 320 -2.24 -4.67 -44.11
CA LEU A 320 -2.26 -3.33 -43.52
C LEU A 320 -2.36 -3.47 -42.01
N ALA A 321 -1.26 -3.17 -41.33
CA ALA A 321 -1.21 -3.01 -39.88
C ALA A 321 -2.14 -1.87 -39.45
N ILE A 322 -3.41 -2.20 -39.19
CA ILE A 322 -4.31 -1.29 -38.48
C ILE A 322 -3.69 -1.15 -37.08
N PRO A 323 -3.33 0.08 -36.64
CA PRO A 323 -2.77 0.28 -35.31
C PRO A 323 -3.74 -0.33 -34.27
N PRO A 324 -3.25 -1.11 -33.30
CA PRO A 324 -4.07 -1.88 -32.35
C PRO A 324 -4.94 -1.04 -31.40
N GLU A 325 -5.10 0.25 -31.66
CA GLU A 325 -5.73 1.25 -30.79
C GLU A 325 -6.75 2.10 -31.55
N ALA A 326 -7.60 1.47 -32.36
CA ALA A 326 -8.80 2.14 -32.87
C ALA A 326 -9.83 2.26 -31.73
N TYR A 327 -9.87 3.39 -31.04
CA TYR A 327 -10.91 3.67 -30.05
C TYR A 327 -12.14 4.26 -30.76
N SER A 328 -13.31 3.66 -30.55
CA SER A 328 -14.57 4.31 -30.89
C SER A 328 -15.02 5.15 -29.71
N ILE A 329 -15.24 6.44 -29.96
CA ILE A 329 -15.86 7.36 -29.00
C ILE A 329 -17.34 7.41 -29.34
N GLY A 330 -18.12 6.59 -28.63
CA GLY A 330 -19.58 6.66 -28.64
C GLY A 330 -20.08 7.46 -27.43
N GLY A 331 -21.14 8.23 -27.61
CA GLY A 331 -21.87 8.85 -26.50
C GLY A 331 -23.22 8.16 -26.30
N THR A 332 -23.49 7.66 -25.11
CA THR A 332 -24.85 7.26 -24.70
C THR A 332 -25.44 8.35 -23.82
N PRO A 333 -26.76 8.59 -23.84
CA PRO A 333 -27.39 9.48 -22.88
C PRO A 333 -26.98 9.09 -21.45
N ASP A 334 -26.49 10.06 -20.68
CA ASP A 334 -26.14 9.85 -19.28
C ASP A 334 -27.42 9.80 -18.44
N ALA A 335 -28.06 8.62 -18.44
CA ALA A 335 -29.31 8.41 -17.73
C ALA A 335 -29.18 8.73 -16.24
N LEU A 336 -28.04 8.41 -15.61
CA LEU A 336 -27.82 8.69 -14.21
C LEU A 336 -27.69 10.19 -13.96
N GLY A 337 -26.89 10.90 -14.75
CA GLY A 337 -26.76 12.36 -14.66
C GLY A 337 -28.10 13.08 -14.88
N ILE A 338 -28.90 12.60 -15.84
CA ILE A 338 -30.25 13.13 -16.10
C ILE A 338 -31.18 12.88 -14.91
N LEU A 339 -31.17 11.68 -14.31
CA LEU A 339 -31.99 11.38 -13.14
C LEU A 339 -31.55 12.21 -11.91
N CYS A 340 -30.24 12.34 -11.68
CA CYS A 340 -29.68 13.18 -10.62
C CYS A 340 -30.06 14.66 -10.83
N PHE A 341 -30.08 15.15 -12.06
CA PHE A 341 -30.53 16.51 -12.37
C PHE A 341 -32.04 16.68 -12.15
N ALA A 342 -32.86 15.78 -12.69
CA ALA A 342 -34.32 15.89 -12.65
C ALA A 342 -34.94 15.62 -11.27
N PHE A 343 -34.34 14.72 -10.48
CA PHE A 343 -34.88 14.23 -9.21
C PHE A 343 -33.92 14.43 -8.04
N LYS A 344 -33.04 15.43 -8.10
CA LYS A 344 -31.99 15.69 -7.10
C LYS A 344 -32.47 15.55 -5.65
N ASP A 345 -33.45 16.37 -5.25
CA ASP A 345 -33.91 16.42 -3.86
C ASP A 345 -34.63 15.13 -3.43
N THR A 346 -35.38 14.51 -4.36
CA THR A 346 -36.05 13.23 -4.11
C THR A 346 -35.06 12.11 -3.89
N LEU A 347 -33.99 12.04 -4.70
CA LEU A 347 -32.92 11.05 -4.57
C LEU A 347 -32.13 11.26 -3.27
N ILE A 348 -31.76 12.51 -2.95
CA ILE A 348 -31.08 12.84 -1.68
C ILE A 348 -31.94 12.39 -0.50
N LYS A 349 -33.23 12.75 -0.47
CA LYS A 349 -34.13 12.38 0.62
C LYS A 349 -34.30 10.86 0.75
N ALA A 350 -34.42 10.16 -0.38
CA ALA A 350 -34.58 8.70 -0.39
C ALA A 350 -33.32 8.00 0.13
N ILE A 351 -32.12 8.43 -0.32
CA ILE A 351 -30.87 7.82 0.14
C ILE A 351 -30.56 8.23 1.58
N ASP A 352 -30.82 9.47 1.99
CA ASP A 352 -30.64 9.90 3.38
C ASP A 352 -31.47 9.03 4.35
N ALA A 353 -32.72 8.71 3.98
CA ALA A 353 -33.59 7.82 4.76
C ALA A 353 -33.04 6.39 4.83
N GLU A 354 -32.44 5.89 3.74
CA GLU A 354 -31.81 4.57 3.73
C GLU A 354 -30.51 4.56 4.56
N VAL A 355 -29.73 5.64 4.55
CA VAL A 355 -28.55 5.80 5.41
C VAL A 355 -28.98 5.79 6.88
N ASP A 356 -30.01 6.53 7.26
CA ASP A 356 -30.54 6.54 8.64
C ASP A 356 -31.03 5.16 9.10
N ARG A 357 -31.53 4.35 8.17
CA ARG A 357 -32.05 3.01 8.48
C ARG A 357 -30.95 2.02 8.88
N TYR A 358 -29.76 2.15 8.31
CA TYR A 358 -28.65 1.20 8.51
C TYR A 358 -27.45 1.80 9.25
N SER A 359 -27.47 3.09 9.59
CA SER A 359 -26.37 3.69 10.34
C SER A 359 -26.35 3.22 11.79
N ASP A 360 -25.14 2.98 12.29
CA ASP A 360 -24.86 2.75 13.71
C ASP A 360 -23.99 3.89 14.22
N ASP A 361 -24.61 5.07 14.37
CA ASP A 361 -23.92 6.29 14.77
C ASP A 361 -23.37 6.24 16.20
N ALA A 362 -23.88 5.33 17.04
CA ALA A 362 -23.40 5.14 18.41
C ALA A 362 -21.97 4.55 18.44
N ASN A 363 -21.63 3.71 17.46
CA ASN A 363 -20.31 3.08 17.34
C ASN A 363 -19.45 3.68 16.21
N ALA A 364 -19.94 4.72 15.54
CA ALA A 364 -19.27 5.34 14.41
C ALA A 364 -18.06 6.20 14.84
N ILE A 365 -17.04 6.22 13.99
CA ILE A 365 -15.85 7.07 14.15
C ILE A 365 -15.61 7.89 12.89
N THR A 366 -15.22 9.15 13.05
CA THR A 366 -14.93 10.05 11.93
C THR A 366 -13.69 9.59 11.16
N ASP A 367 -13.56 10.00 9.89
CA ASP A 367 -12.36 9.67 9.08
C ASP A 367 -11.07 10.21 9.74
N THR A 368 -11.12 11.37 10.42
CA THR A 368 -9.99 11.93 11.18
C THR A 368 -9.62 11.07 12.39
N GLN A 369 -10.61 10.66 13.19
CA GLN A 369 -10.39 9.79 14.35
C GLN A 369 -9.82 8.43 13.93
N ARG A 370 -10.32 7.88 12.83
CA ARG A 370 -9.80 6.64 12.24
C ARG A 370 -8.35 6.78 11.82
N THR A 371 -8.02 7.82 11.05
CA THR A 371 -6.64 8.08 10.60
C THR A 371 -5.67 8.23 11.78
N GLN A 372 -6.07 8.98 12.82
CA GLN A 372 -5.27 9.15 14.03
C GLN A 372 -5.12 7.83 14.79
N GLY A 373 -6.21 7.10 15.03
CA GLY A 373 -6.18 5.82 15.73
C GLY A 373 -5.35 4.76 15.00
N GLU A 374 -5.44 4.70 13.67
CA GLU A 374 -4.61 3.81 12.86
C GLU A 374 -3.13 4.16 12.97
N ALA A 375 -2.78 5.46 12.92
CA ALA A 375 -1.40 5.91 13.11
C ALA A 375 -0.86 5.55 14.50
N ASP A 376 -1.67 5.74 15.54
CA ASP A 376 -1.28 5.44 16.93
C ASP A 376 -1.08 3.93 17.15
N ILE A 377 -1.98 3.08 16.65
CA ILE A 377 -1.84 1.61 16.74
C ILE A 377 -0.63 1.15 15.92
N ARG A 378 -0.44 1.65 14.70
CA ARG A 378 0.73 1.31 13.87
C ARG A 378 2.05 1.72 14.54
N ALA A 379 2.08 2.87 15.21
CA ALA A 379 3.25 3.29 15.97
C ALA A 379 3.56 2.32 17.12
N LYS A 380 2.54 1.84 17.84
CA LYS A 380 2.69 0.80 18.88
C LYS A 380 3.20 -0.52 18.32
N ILE A 381 2.65 -0.97 17.17
CA ILE A 381 3.13 -2.17 16.49
C ILE A 381 4.63 -2.07 16.20
N ILE A 382 5.09 -0.97 15.60
CA ILE A 382 6.52 -0.78 15.30
C ILE A 382 7.39 -0.82 16.57
N LEU A 383 6.92 -0.26 17.69
CA LEU A 383 7.64 -0.31 18.96
C LEU A 383 7.74 -1.75 19.49
N ALA A 384 6.62 -2.48 19.54
CA ALA A 384 6.59 -3.88 19.97
C ALA A 384 7.47 -4.76 19.07
N GLU A 385 7.44 -4.55 17.75
CA GLU A 385 8.30 -5.27 16.82
C GLU A 385 9.79 -4.98 17.04
N ARG A 386 10.16 -3.74 17.41
CA ARG A 386 11.55 -3.41 17.77
C ARG A 386 12.02 -4.13 19.02
N GLU A 387 11.15 -4.23 20.01
CA GLU A 387 11.43 -5.02 21.21
C GLU A 387 11.59 -6.50 20.86
N GLU A 388 10.71 -7.05 20.01
CA GLU A 388 10.83 -8.41 19.47
C GLU A 388 12.21 -8.62 18.79
N GLU A 389 12.57 -7.78 17.82
CA GLU A 389 13.83 -7.90 17.08
C GLU A 389 15.04 -7.75 18.00
N GLN A 390 14.98 -6.86 19.00
CA GLN A 390 16.05 -6.73 19.97
C GLN A 390 16.24 -8.01 20.79
N LEU A 391 15.15 -8.65 21.24
CA LEU A 391 15.23 -9.91 21.96
C LEU A 391 15.71 -11.06 21.07
N ILE A 392 15.32 -11.07 19.78
CA ILE A 392 15.82 -12.05 18.81
C ILE A 392 17.33 -11.90 18.65
N ARG A 393 17.86 -10.68 18.48
CA ARG A 393 19.31 -10.44 18.42
C ARG A 393 20.04 -10.89 19.68
N GLN A 394 19.47 -10.63 20.86
CA GLN A 394 20.03 -11.14 22.13
C GLN A 394 20.02 -12.68 22.21
N ALA A 395 19.03 -13.32 21.61
CA ALA A 395 18.97 -14.78 21.54
C ALA A 395 20.01 -15.34 20.56
N GLU A 396 20.22 -14.68 19.43
CA GLU A 396 21.26 -15.03 18.45
C GLU A 396 22.67 -14.90 19.02
N GLU A 397 22.96 -13.83 19.78
CA GLU A 397 24.21 -13.66 20.54
C GLU A 397 24.49 -14.83 21.52
N ARG A 398 23.44 -15.55 21.93
CA ARG A 398 23.51 -16.72 22.83
C ARG A 398 23.32 -18.04 22.08
N GLU A 399 23.39 -18.03 20.75
CA GLU A 399 23.19 -19.19 19.89
C GLU A 399 21.85 -19.91 20.10
N LEU A 400 20.83 -19.20 20.60
CA LEU A 400 19.49 -19.73 20.77
C LEU A 400 18.73 -19.62 19.46
N PRO A 401 18.25 -20.73 18.86
CA PRO A 401 17.54 -20.69 17.60
C PRO A 401 16.14 -20.09 17.83
N ILE A 402 15.97 -18.81 17.52
CA ILE A 402 14.68 -18.13 17.48
C ILE A 402 14.42 -17.65 16.06
N HIS A 403 13.26 -17.98 15.53
CA HIS A 403 12.90 -17.63 14.16
C HIS A 403 12.30 -16.24 14.13
N ARG A 404 12.80 -15.36 13.25
CA ARG A 404 12.12 -14.11 12.90
C ARG A 404 10.80 -14.43 12.19
N ARG A 405 9.82 -13.54 12.32
CA ARG A 405 8.57 -13.65 11.56
C ARG A 405 8.80 -13.19 10.12
N GLY A 406 8.17 -13.86 9.16
CA GLY A 406 8.25 -13.47 7.74
C GLY A 406 7.49 -12.18 7.42
N ASP A 407 6.61 -11.75 8.31
CA ASP A 407 5.77 -10.56 8.21
C ASP A 407 6.26 -9.37 9.06
N ALA A 408 7.40 -9.47 9.74
CA ALA A 408 7.99 -8.36 10.49
C ALA A 408 8.26 -7.14 9.60
N ASP A 409 8.06 -5.91 10.10
CA ASP A 409 8.29 -4.69 9.33
C ASP A 409 9.78 -4.58 8.92
N PRO A 410 10.09 -4.42 7.62
CA PRO A 410 11.46 -4.29 7.14
C PRO A 410 12.25 -3.20 7.86
N ARG A 411 11.62 -2.09 8.26
CA ARG A 411 12.29 -1.01 8.99
C ARG A 411 12.81 -1.49 10.32
N VAL A 412 12.07 -2.34 11.01
CA VAL A 412 12.45 -2.88 12.31
C VAL A 412 13.63 -3.83 12.16
N VAL A 413 13.52 -4.81 11.26
CA VAL A 413 14.56 -5.83 11.05
C VAL A 413 15.87 -5.20 10.56
N LEU A 414 15.77 -4.22 9.66
CA LEU A 414 16.92 -3.50 9.13
C LEU A 414 17.47 -2.45 10.10
N GLY A 415 16.81 -2.15 11.22
CA GLY A 415 17.29 -1.14 12.19
C GLY A 415 17.13 0.31 11.71
N LEU A 416 16.08 0.59 10.96
CA LEU A 416 15.74 1.90 10.40
C LEU A 416 14.82 2.72 11.33
N ALA A 417 14.94 4.05 11.25
CA ALA A 417 14.13 4.99 12.03
C ALA A 417 12.63 4.92 11.68
N SER A 418 11.76 5.29 12.64
CA SER A 418 10.30 5.27 12.43
C SER A 418 9.82 6.36 11.47
N SER A 419 10.64 7.40 11.26
CA SER A 419 10.38 8.45 10.28
C SER A 419 10.52 7.97 8.84
N MET A 420 11.12 6.80 8.62
CA MET A 420 11.21 6.21 7.30
C MET A 420 9.81 5.82 6.79
N PRO A 421 9.53 6.04 5.49
CA PRO A 421 8.22 5.73 4.92
C PRO A 421 7.88 4.25 5.13
N ALA A 422 6.61 3.98 5.40
CA ALA A 422 6.14 2.60 5.49
C ALA A 422 6.27 1.92 4.13
N MET A 423 6.51 0.59 4.14
CA MET A 423 6.44 -0.20 2.93
C MET A 423 5.04 -0.05 2.34
N VAL A 424 4.96 0.29 1.05
CA VAL A 424 3.67 0.21 0.36
C VAL A 424 3.47 -1.28 0.09
N GLU A 425 2.52 -1.88 0.80
CA GLU A 425 2.06 -3.23 0.47
C GLU A 425 1.23 -3.13 -0.80
N ASP A 426 1.92 -2.92 -1.94
CA ASP A 426 1.33 -3.22 -3.23
C ASP A 426 0.94 -4.69 -3.15
N PHE A 427 -0.37 -4.98 -3.20
CA PHE A 427 -0.94 -6.32 -3.07
C PHE A 427 -0.13 -7.31 -3.93
N ILE A 428 0.79 -8.05 -3.29
CA ILE A 428 1.56 -9.15 -3.88
C ILE A 428 0.64 -10.33 -4.09
#